data_AF-A0A2E3AN00-F1
#
_entry.id   AF-A0A2E3AN00-F1
#
_cell.length_a   1.000
_cell.length_b   1.000
_cell.length_c   1.000
_cell.angle_alpha   90.00
_cell.angle_beta   90.00
_cell.angle_gamma   90.00
#
_symmetry.space_group_name_H-M   'P 1'
#
loop_
_entity.id
_entity.type
_entity.pdbx_description
1 polymer ?
#
loop_
_entity_poly.entity_id
_entity_poly.type
_entity_poly.pdbx_seq_one_letter_code
_entity_poly.pdbx_strand_id
1 'polypeptide(L)'
;MNSDIPKVLHKICGTEMLNILLDTTFTAGITSSVTVVPKENDLFKVAAKDKTTFAVQKEAKGSGHALLQSSRQTVGAKNIIVLNGDVPLVKSTTITSLISHHDKSAATITILT
;
A
#
# COMPACT_ATOMS: atom_id res chain seq x y z
N MET A 1 -18.27 3.51 1.49
CA MET A 1 -19.14 2.31 1.54
C MET A 1 -20.03 2.50 2.74
N ASN A 2 -21.32 2.23 2.62
CA ASN A 2 -22.23 2.26 3.78
C ASN A 2 -22.07 0.94 4.55
N SER A 3 -20.89 0.78 5.16
CA SER A 3 -20.45 -0.45 5.83
C SER A 3 -19.54 -0.06 7.00
N ASP A 4 -19.71 -0.74 8.13
CA ASP A 4 -18.86 -0.58 9.32
C ASP A 4 -17.47 -1.21 9.13
N ILE A 5 -17.32 -2.06 8.11
CA ILE A 5 -16.04 -2.66 7.75
C ILE A 5 -15.23 -1.63 6.94
N PRO A 6 -13.95 -1.36 7.29
CA PRO A 6 -13.11 -0.50 6.49
C PRO A 6 -13.05 -0.98 5.02
N LYS A 7 -13.07 -0.03 4.07
CA LYS A 7 -13.15 -0.31 2.62
C LYS A 7 -12.20 -1.45 2.21
N VAL A 8 -10.91 -1.31 2.51
CA VAL A 8 -9.84 -2.24 2.09
C VAL A 8 -9.88 -3.61 2.79
N LEU A 9 -10.71 -3.78 3.81
CA LEU A 9 -10.91 -5.05 4.52
C LEU A 9 -12.12 -5.83 3.98
N HIS A 10 -12.88 -5.28 3.03
CA HIS A 10 -13.86 -6.07 2.30
C HIS A 10 -13.15 -7.17 1.50
N LYS A 11 -13.80 -8.33 1.43
CA LYS A 11 -13.24 -9.52 0.78
C LYS A 11 -13.63 -9.59 -0.69
N ILE A 12 -12.66 -9.96 -1.52
CA ILE A 12 -12.85 -10.39 -2.91
C ILE A 12 -12.40 -11.84 -2.97
N CYS A 13 -13.29 -12.73 -3.46
CA CYS A 13 -13.02 -14.18 -3.51
C CYS A 13 -12.52 -14.75 -2.16
N GLY A 14 -13.06 -14.25 -1.04
CA GLY A 14 -12.72 -14.72 0.31
C GLY A 14 -11.50 -14.06 0.97
N THR A 15 -10.74 -13.21 0.25
CA THR A 15 -9.53 -12.55 0.77
C THR A 15 -9.71 -11.04 0.84
N GLU A 16 -9.28 -10.39 1.92
CA GLU A 16 -9.35 -8.93 2.07
C GLU A 16 -8.57 -8.22 0.95
N MET A 17 -9.11 -7.13 0.39
CA MET A 17 -8.42 -6.36 -0.67
C MET A 17 -7.00 -5.95 -0.27
N LEU A 18 -6.82 -5.53 0.99
CA LEU A 18 -5.50 -5.22 1.55
C LEU A 18 -4.54 -6.43 1.49
N ASN A 19 -5.01 -7.62 1.84
CA ASN A 19 -4.19 -8.83 1.84
C ASN A 19 -3.82 -9.25 0.42
N ILE A 20 -4.74 -9.16 -0.54
CA ILE A 20 -4.46 -9.41 -1.96
C ILE A 20 -3.35 -8.45 -2.44
N LEU A 21 -3.44 -7.18 -2.08
CA LEU A 21 -2.43 -6.17 -2.47
C LEU A 21 -1.07 -6.46 -1.83
N LEU A 22 -1.01 -6.76 -0.53
CA LEU A 22 0.23 -7.09 0.17
C LEU A 22 0.91 -8.32 -0.44
N ASP A 23 0.14 -9.37 -0.72
CA ASP A 23 0.66 -10.60 -1.34
C ASP A 23 1.18 -10.34 -2.77
N THR A 24 0.49 -9.47 -3.51
CA THR A 24 0.92 -9.03 -4.85
C THR A 24 2.23 -8.22 -4.78
N THR A 25 2.35 -7.29 -3.82
CA THR A 25 3.58 -6.51 -3.64
C THR A 25 4.77 -7.38 -3.25
N PHE A 26 4.55 -8.35 -2.37
CA PHE A 26 5.57 -9.33 -2.00
C PHE A 26 6.01 -10.17 -3.21
N THR A 27 5.07 -10.65 -4.00
CA THR A 27 5.33 -11.38 -5.25
C THR A 27 6.10 -10.52 -6.27
N ALA A 28 5.92 -9.20 -6.26
CA ALA A 28 6.67 -8.26 -7.09
C ALA A 28 8.11 -8.00 -6.59
N GLY A 29 8.54 -8.64 -5.50
CA GLY A 29 9.87 -8.51 -4.92
C GLY A 29 10.02 -7.40 -3.87
N ILE A 30 8.92 -6.78 -3.43
CA ILE A 30 8.93 -5.74 -2.40
C ILE A 30 8.75 -6.39 -1.04
N THR A 31 9.84 -6.47 -0.26
CA THR A 31 9.85 -7.17 1.03
C THR A 31 9.61 -6.27 2.23
N SER A 32 9.65 -4.94 2.05
CA SER A 32 9.33 -3.95 3.08
C SER A 32 8.14 -3.11 2.64
N SER A 33 7.09 -3.11 3.46
CA SER A 33 5.86 -2.36 3.19
C SER A 33 5.37 -1.62 4.44
N VAL A 34 4.70 -0.49 4.18
CA VAL A 34 4.09 0.35 5.21
C VAL A 34 2.65 0.60 4.82
N THR A 35 1.71 0.14 5.63
CA THR A 35 0.28 0.41 5.45
C THR A 35 -0.11 1.59 6.33
N VAL A 36 -0.58 2.66 5.67
CA VAL A 36 -1.10 3.83 6.38
C VAL A 36 -2.57 3.57 6.75
N VAL A 37 -2.87 3.67 8.03
CA VAL A 37 -4.17 3.33 8.62
C VAL A 37 -4.72 4.48 9.46
N PRO A 38 -6.05 4.57 9.66
CA PRO A 38 -6.64 5.56 10.56
C PRO A 38 -6.23 5.32 12.02
N LYS A 39 -6.67 6.20 12.92
CA LYS A 39 -6.43 6.05 14.37
C LYS A 39 -7.02 4.73 14.90
N GLU A 40 -8.25 4.42 14.53
CA GLU A 40 -8.95 3.17 14.86
C GLU A 40 -8.55 2.08 13.85
N ASN A 41 -7.48 1.33 14.16
CA ASN A 41 -6.85 0.42 13.19
C ASN A 41 -6.72 -1.05 13.63
N ASP A 42 -7.38 -1.46 14.71
CA ASP A 42 -7.21 -2.82 15.24
C ASP A 42 -7.63 -3.90 14.24
N LEU A 43 -8.69 -3.65 13.45
CA LEU A 43 -9.10 -4.54 12.37
C LEU A 43 -8.01 -4.72 11.29
N PHE A 44 -7.23 -3.68 11.00
CA PHE A 44 -6.14 -3.75 10.03
C PHE A 44 -4.98 -4.60 10.54
N LYS A 45 -4.64 -4.43 11.82
CA LYS A 45 -3.59 -5.24 12.49
C LYS A 45 -3.97 -6.73 12.49
N VAL A 46 -5.23 -7.04 12.80
CA VAL A 46 -5.74 -8.42 12.77
C VAL A 46 -5.70 -8.99 11.34
N ALA A 47 -6.11 -8.20 10.35
CA ALA A 47 -6.20 -8.65 8.96
C ALA A 47 -4.82 -8.85 8.31
N ALA A 48 -3.90 -7.89 8.43
CA ALA A 48 -2.61 -7.94 7.77
C ALA A 48 -1.52 -8.63 8.60
N LYS A 49 -1.72 -8.78 9.92
CA LYS A 49 -0.76 -9.39 10.85
C LYS A 49 0.64 -8.78 10.66
N ASP A 50 1.63 -9.60 10.33
CA ASP A 50 3.03 -9.23 10.19
C ASP A 50 3.44 -8.95 8.72
N LYS A 51 2.48 -8.90 7.79
CA LYS A 51 2.77 -8.66 6.35
C LYS A 51 3.25 -7.25 6.05
N THR A 52 3.06 -6.31 6.97
CA THR A 52 3.32 -4.88 6.78
C THR A 52 3.57 -4.19 8.11
N THR A 53 4.30 -3.08 8.09
CA THR A 53 4.36 -2.16 9.22
C THR A 53 3.24 -1.13 9.13
N PHE A 54 2.81 -0.58 10.27
CA PHE A 54 1.72 0.38 10.30
C PHE A 54 2.22 1.80 10.57
N ALA A 55 1.68 2.75 9.81
CA ALA A 55 1.77 4.17 10.09
C ALA A 55 0.35 4.73 10.32
N VAL A 56 0.17 5.54 11.37
CA VAL A 56 -1.16 6.03 11.76
C VAL A 56 -1.39 7.43 11.23
N GLN A 57 -2.40 7.59 10.37
CA GLN A 57 -2.95 8.88 9.98
C GLN A 57 -4.11 9.24 10.91
N LYS A 58 -3.86 10.11 11.89
CA LYS A 58 -4.88 10.51 12.88
C LYS A 58 -6.03 11.31 12.26
N GLU A 59 -5.73 12.10 11.23
CA GLU A 59 -6.70 12.97 10.55
C GLU A 59 -6.60 12.76 9.03
N ALA A 60 -7.75 12.52 8.39
CA ALA A 60 -7.86 12.23 6.96
C ALA A 60 -7.67 13.47 6.07
N LYS A 61 -6.47 14.07 6.09
CA LYS A 61 -6.07 15.25 5.30
C LYS A 61 -5.58 14.91 3.88
N GLY A 62 -6.08 13.82 3.30
CA GLY A 62 -5.73 13.37 1.95
C GLY A 62 -4.51 12.44 1.85
N SER A 63 -4.24 11.97 0.62
CA SER A 63 -3.23 10.97 0.29
C SER A 63 -1.79 11.46 0.48
N GLY A 64 -1.52 12.73 0.16
CA GLY A 64 -0.22 13.35 0.45
C GLY A 64 0.10 13.33 1.94
N HIS A 65 -0.87 13.71 2.79
CA HIS A 65 -0.71 13.63 4.24
C HIS A 65 -0.52 12.18 4.72
N ALA A 66 -1.20 11.21 4.10
CA ALA A 66 -1.03 9.79 4.40
C ALA A 66 0.40 9.33 4.10
N LEU A 67 0.95 9.68 2.93
CA LEU A 67 2.33 9.37 2.57
C LEU A 67 3.34 9.98 3.55
N LEU A 68 3.10 11.19 4.05
CA LEU A 68 3.98 11.80 5.06
C LEU A 68 4.03 11.00 6.37
N GLN A 69 2.99 10.23 6.71
CA GLN A 69 2.99 9.41 7.93
C GLN A 69 3.95 8.23 7.87
N SER A 70 4.32 7.76 6.67
CA SER A 70 5.27 6.65 6.49
C SER A 70 6.72 7.11 6.34
N SER A 71 6.99 8.42 6.43
CA SER A 71 8.31 9.02 6.19
C SER A 71 9.45 8.42 7.03
N ARG A 72 9.17 8.02 8.29
CA ARG A 72 10.18 7.42 9.16
C ARG A 72 10.58 6.01 8.71
N GLN A 73 9.63 5.25 8.18
CA GLN A 73 9.83 3.88 7.72
C GLN A 73 10.45 3.82 6.32
N THR A 74 10.33 4.89 5.53
CA THR A 74 10.88 4.97 4.17
C THR A 74 12.25 5.65 4.09
N VAL A 75 12.85 6.00 5.24
CA VAL A 75 14.20 6.59 5.27
C VAL A 75 15.21 5.64 4.63
N GLY A 76 16.00 6.16 3.69
CA GLY A 76 17.04 5.40 2.97
C GLY A 76 16.51 4.54 1.82
N ALA A 77 15.20 4.52 1.57
CA ALA A 77 14.66 3.89 0.35
C ALA A 77 15.14 4.65 -0.89
N LYS A 78 15.70 3.94 -1.87
CA LYS A 78 16.10 4.53 -3.16
C LYS A 78 14.88 5.06 -3.92
N ASN A 79 13.86 4.21 -4.05
CA ASN A 79 12.60 4.50 -4.71
C ASN A 79 11.46 4.08 -3.78
N ILE A 80 10.34 4.81 -3.83
CA ILE A 80 9.12 4.48 -3.07
C ILE A 80 8.00 4.24 -4.08
N ILE A 81 7.34 3.08 -4.00
CA ILE A 81 6.09 2.84 -4.71
C ILE A 81 4.91 3.13 -3.79
N VAL A 82 3.92 3.87 -4.30
CA VAL A 82 2.72 4.21 -3.56
C VAL A 82 1.54 3.54 -4.25
N LEU A 83 0.82 2.69 -3.51
CA LEU A 83 -0.36 1.96 -3.98
C LEU A 83 -1.55 2.29 -3.09
N ASN A 84 -2.71 2.51 -3.70
CA ASN A 84 -3.96 2.64 -2.95
C ASN A 84 -4.45 1.25 -2.52
N GLY A 85 -4.86 1.12 -1.25
CA GLY A 85 -5.25 -0.17 -0.65
C GLY A 85 -6.53 -0.80 -1.24
N ASP A 86 -7.27 -0.07 -2.07
CA ASP A 86 -8.52 -0.48 -2.70
C ASP A 86 -8.35 -0.87 -4.18
N VAL A 87 -7.13 -1.12 -4.63
CA VAL A 87 -6.79 -1.56 -6.00
C VAL A 87 -6.27 -3.01 -5.99
N PRO A 88 -7.08 -3.99 -5.56
CA PRO A 88 -6.63 -5.35 -5.30
C PRO A 88 -6.25 -6.13 -6.56
N LEU A 89 -6.61 -5.65 -7.76
CA LEU A 89 -6.37 -6.35 -9.03
C LEU A 89 -5.12 -5.88 -9.76
N VAL A 90 -4.32 -4.99 -9.15
CA VAL A 90 -2.99 -4.68 -9.68
C VAL A 90 -2.17 -5.98 -9.73
N LYS A 91 -1.43 -6.19 -10.81
CA LYS A 91 -0.62 -7.40 -10.98
C LYS A 91 0.81 -7.14 -10.52
N SER A 92 1.48 -8.18 -10.05
CA SER A 92 2.92 -8.13 -9.75
C SER A 92 3.74 -7.75 -11.00
N THR A 93 3.31 -8.20 -12.18
CA THR A 93 3.90 -7.80 -13.47
C THR A 93 3.73 -6.32 -13.78
N THR A 94 2.60 -5.72 -13.39
CA THR A 94 2.38 -4.27 -13.54
C THR A 94 3.30 -3.47 -12.63
N ILE A 95 3.43 -3.89 -11.36
CA ILE A 95 4.33 -3.26 -10.38
C ILE A 95 5.78 -3.33 -10.85
N THR A 96 6.25 -4.51 -11.24
CA THR A 96 7.64 -4.71 -11.71
C THR A 96 7.93 -3.96 -13.01
N SER A 97 6.96 -3.87 -13.91
CA SER A 97 7.08 -3.05 -15.13
C SER A 97 7.17 -1.55 -14.82
N LEU A 98 6.38 -1.06 -13.86
CA LEU A 98 6.42 0.33 -13.42
C LEU A 98 7.78 0.69 -12.82
N ILE A 99 8.32 -0.17 -11.94
CA ILE A 99 9.64 0.00 -11.34
C ILE A 99 10.72 0.02 -12.43
N SER A 100 10.68 -0.96 -13.34
CA SER A 100 11.63 -1.05 -14.46
C SER A 100 11.58 0.17 -15.37
N HIS A 101 10.40 0.70 -15.64
CA HIS A 101 10.23 1.91 -16.44
C HIS A 101 10.78 3.14 -15.71
N HIS A 102 10.50 3.27 -14.41
CA HIS A 102 11.01 4.36 -13.57
C HIS A 102 12.54 4.39 -13.55
N ASP A 103 13.17 3.25 -13.30
CA ASP A 103 14.64 3.14 -13.26
C ASP A 103 15.28 3.44 -14.62
N LYS A 104 14.70 2.94 -15.73
CA LYS A 104 15.23 3.18 -17.09
C LYS A 104 15.09 4.63 -17.55
N SER A 105 13.99 5.29 -17.16
CA SER A 105 13.73 6.67 -17.55
C SER A 105 14.48 7.68 -16.68
N ALA A 106 15.10 7.24 -15.58
CA ALA A 106 15.69 8.11 -14.56
C ALA A 106 14.73 9.23 -14.12
N ALA A 107 13.42 8.93 -14.12
CA ALA A 107 12.38 9.89 -13.83
C ALA A 107 12.34 10.20 -12.33
N THR A 108 12.04 11.45 -11.96
CA THR A 108 11.78 11.80 -10.56
C THR A 108 10.49 11.16 -10.05
N ILE A 109 9.45 11.11 -10.89
CA ILE A 109 8.14 10.53 -10.59
C ILE A 109 7.65 9.80 -11.84
N THR A 110 7.10 8.60 -11.66
CA THR A 110 6.40 7.85 -12.72
C THR A 110 5.00 7.54 -12.24
N ILE A 111 4.00 7.84 -13.08
CA ILE A 111 2.59 7.61 -12.80
C ILE A 111 2.10 6.47 -13.70
N LEU A 112 1.44 5.49 -13.10
CA LEU A 112 0.73 4.45 -13.83
C LEU A 112 -0.63 5.01 -14.29
N THR A 113 -0.90 4.96 -15.59
CA THR A 113 -2.14 5.45 -16.23
C THR A 113 -2.96 4.32 -16.81
#